data_AF-A0A6J7MKC3-F1
#
_entry.id   AF-A0A6J7MKC3-F1
#
_cell.length_a   1.000
_cell.length_b   1.000
_cell.length_c   1.000
_cell.angle_alpha   90.00
_cell.angle_beta   90.00
_cell.angle_gamma   90.00
#
_symmetry.space_group_name_H-M   'P 1'
#
loop_
_entity.id
_entity.type
_entity.pdbx_description
1 polymer ?
#
loop_
_entity_poly.entity_id
_entity_poly.type
_entity_poly.pdbx_seq_one_letter_code
_entity_poly.pdbx_strand_id
1 'polypeptide(L)'
;MLSGETSVGDFPIETVQTMARIIEHTETVALDQIPPLKHSPATKGGAITKAATEVGLTVGAKYLVAFTQSGDSARRMSRLRSPIPMLAMTPDVGTYNRLALSWGVEPMLTAVVNHTDEMVMQVDTLLIESKRVNIDDLVLIVAGSPPGIPGSINAMRVHKIGDAVGGAAPAYRK
;
A
#
# COMPACT_ATOMS: atom_id res chain seq x y z
N MET A 1 18.36 11.32 3.79
CA MET A 1 18.30 11.87 5.16
C MET A 1 19.01 13.20 5.14
N LEU A 2 18.41 14.23 5.72
CA LEU A 2 19.00 15.57 5.86
C LEU A 2 19.49 15.74 7.30
N SER A 3 20.59 16.46 7.49
CA SER A 3 21.22 16.70 8.77
C SER A 3 21.29 18.19 9.06
N GLY A 4 22.46 18.81 8.85
CA GLY A 4 22.69 20.24 9.08
C GLY A 4 21.84 21.13 8.18
N GLU A 5 21.51 20.65 6.99
CA GLU A 5 20.74 21.37 5.98
C GLU A 5 19.35 21.78 6.51
N THR A 6 18.74 20.95 7.36
CA THR A 6 17.42 21.21 7.95
C THR A 6 17.47 21.62 9.42
N SER A 7 18.55 21.32 10.15
CA SER A 7 18.63 21.62 11.59
C SER A 7 19.19 23.00 11.90
N VAL A 8 20.14 23.50 11.10
CA VAL A 8 20.83 24.78 11.33
C VAL A 8 21.03 25.60 10.05
N GLY A 9 20.67 25.06 8.87
CA GLY A 9 20.82 25.73 7.59
C GLY A 9 19.82 26.87 7.38
N ASP A 10 20.19 27.82 6.51
CA ASP A 10 19.38 29.02 6.21
C ASP A 10 18.16 28.73 5.32
N PHE A 11 18.14 27.58 4.61
CA PHE A 11 17.12 27.21 3.62
C PHE A 11 16.53 25.81 3.85
N PRO A 12 15.96 25.51 5.04
CA PRO A 12 15.51 24.17 5.39
C PRO A 12 14.32 23.70 4.54
N ILE A 13 13.43 24.61 4.14
CA ILE A 13 12.25 24.29 3.32
C ILE A 13 12.66 23.95 1.90
N GLU A 14 13.47 24.80 1.27
CA GLU A 14 13.97 24.64 -0.10
C GLU A 14 14.83 23.38 -0.22
N THR A 15 15.57 23.04 0.83
CA THR A 15 16.34 21.79 0.91
C THR A 15 15.42 20.58 0.77
N VAL A 16 14.35 20.52 1.58
CA VAL A 16 13.39 19.41 1.53
C VAL A 16 12.67 19.35 0.18
N GLN A 17 12.22 20.50 -0.34
CA GLN A 17 11.58 20.59 -1.65
C GLN A 17 12.52 20.14 -2.79
N THR A 18 13.80 20.49 -2.71
CA THR A 18 14.79 20.09 -3.71
C THR A 18 15.10 18.60 -3.62
N MET A 19 15.23 18.05 -2.41
CA MET A 19 15.36 16.61 -2.20
C MET A 19 14.16 15.85 -2.79
N ALA A 20 12.93 16.31 -2.53
CA ALA A 20 11.71 15.71 -3.08
C ALA A 20 11.73 15.71 -4.61
N ARG A 21 12.02 16.85 -5.25
CA ARG A 21 12.09 16.96 -6.72
C ARG A 21 13.14 16.02 -7.34
N ILE A 22 14.31 15.88 -6.71
CA ILE A 22 15.36 14.96 -7.19
C ILE A 22 14.87 13.52 -7.12
N ILE A 23 14.26 13.12 -6.00
CA ILE A 23 13.74 11.76 -5.80
C ILE A 23 12.64 11.46 -6.81
N GLU A 24 11.62 12.32 -6.92
CA GLU A 24 10.49 12.16 -7.85
C GLU A 24 10.97 12.05 -9.30
N HIS A 25 11.90 12.90 -9.72
CA HIS A 25 12.47 12.82 -11.06
C HIS A 25 13.22 11.51 -11.29
N THR A 26 14.06 11.11 -10.33
CA THR A 26 14.84 9.87 -10.43
C THR A 26 13.94 8.65 -10.50
N GLU A 27 12.90 8.58 -9.67
CA GLU A 27 11.92 7.49 -9.68
C GLU A 27 11.09 7.48 -10.97
N THR A 28 10.88 8.62 -11.62
CA THR A 28 10.19 8.66 -12.93
C THR A 28 11.03 8.02 -14.05
N VAL A 29 12.35 8.22 -14.04
CA VAL A 29 13.23 7.85 -15.18
C VAL A 29 14.08 6.61 -14.97
N ALA A 30 14.22 6.13 -13.73
CA ALA A 30 15.16 5.06 -13.39
C ALA A 30 14.60 4.01 -12.42
N LEU A 31 13.29 3.96 -12.17
CA LEU A 31 12.70 2.95 -11.28
C LEU A 31 12.91 1.52 -11.81
N ASP A 32 12.84 1.34 -13.13
CA ASP A 32 13.09 0.08 -13.83
C ASP A 32 14.56 -0.35 -13.83
N GLN A 33 15.48 0.55 -13.50
CA GLN A 33 16.90 0.27 -13.34
C GLN A 33 17.24 -0.38 -11.99
N ILE A 34 16.28 -0.43 -11.06
CA ILE A 34 16.50 -1.09 -9.77
C ILE A 34 16.66 -2.60 -10.02
N PRO A 35 17.80 -3.21 -9.59
CA PRO A 35 18.00 -4.63 -9.78
C PRO A 35 16.89 -5.45 -9.10
N PRO A 36 16.38 -6.51 -9.74
CA PRO A 36 15.39 -7.36 -9.12
C PRO A 36 15.96 -8.05 -7.88
N LEU A 37 15.07 -8.53 -7.00
CA LEU A 37 15.48 -9.33 -5.86
C LEU A 37 16.23 -10.58 -6.34
N LYS A 38 17.45 -10.78 -5.82
CA LYS A 38 18.30 -11.95 -6.14
C LYS A 38 17.63 -13.29 -5.82
N HIS A 39 16.75 -13.31 -4.82
CA HIS A 39 16.03 -14.51 -4.41
C HIS A 39 14.54 -14.26 -4.49
N SER A 40 13.84 -15.17 -5.18
CA SER A 40 12.38 -15.18 -5.15
C SER A 40 11.92 -15.53 -3.73
N PRO A 41 10.93 -14.80 -3.17
CA PRO A 41 10.42 -15.12 -1.85
C PRO A 41 9.84 -16.55 -1.79
N ALA A 42 10.35 -17.38 -0.89
CA ALA A 42 9.91 -18.77 -0.70
C ALA A 42 8.87 -18.95 0.43
N THR A 43 8.70 -17.93 1.29
CA THR A 43 7.68 -17.94 2.34
C THR A 43 6.30 -17.68 1.76
N LYS A 44 5.23 -18.28 2.33
CA LYS A 44 3.82 -18.00 1.98
C LYS A 44 3.54 -16.52 1.78
N GLY A 45 3.87 -15.69 2.77
CA GLY A 45 3.57 -14.27 2.68
C GLY A 45 4.36 -13.55 1.59
N GLY A 46 5.61 -13.93 1.38
CA GLY A 46 6.41 -13.44 0.25
C GLY A 46 5.84 -13.81 -1.11
N ALA A 47 5.38 -15.06 -1.28
CA ALA A 47 4.77 -15.54 -2.51
C ALA A 47 3.47 -14.78 -2.81
N ILE A 48 2.60 -14.61 -1.81
CA ILE A 48 1.35 -13.84 -1.95
C ILE A 48 1.64 -12.38 -2.30
N THR A 49 2.57 -11.71 -1.60
CA THR A 49 2.89 -10.30 -1.90
C THR A 49 3.50 -10.11 -3.28
N LYS A 50 4.30 -11.07 -3.76
CA LYS A 50 4.88 -11.02 -5.10
C LYS A 50 3.82 -11.22 -6.17
N ALA A 51 3.02 -12.29 -6.04
CA ALA A 51 1.92 -12.57 -6.96
C ALA A 51 0.92 -11.41 -7.00
N ALA A 52 0.62 -10.81 -5.84
CA ALA A 52 -0.20 -9.64 -5.76
C ALA A 52 0.39 -8.50 -6.61
N THR A 53 1.62 -8.06 -6.36
CA THR A 53 2.24 -6.98 -7.16
C THR A 53 2.20 -7.25 -8.67
N GLU A 54 2.49 -8.49 -9.11
CA GLU A 54 2.42 -8.87 -10.53
C GLU A 54 0.99 -8.82 -11.10
N VAL A 55 0.00 -9.32 -10.36
CA VAL A 55 -1.41 -9.25 -10.75
C VAL A 55 -1.89 -7.81 -10.81
N GLY A 56 -1.51 -6.98 -9.83
CA GLY A 56 -1.84 -5.56 -9.80
C GLY A 56 -1.35 -4.82 -11.05
N LEU A 57 -0.11 -5.09 -11.47
CA LEU A 57 0.44 -4.56 -12.72
C LEU A 57 -0.34 -5.04 -13.94
N THR A 58 -0.65 -6.33 -13.99
CA THR A 58 -1.33 -6.95 -15.13
C THR A 58 -2.75 -6.38 -15.33
N VAL A 59 -3.48 -6.14 -14.25
CA VAL A 59 -4.86 -5.62 -14.32
C VAL A 59 -4.92 -4.09 -14.39
N GLY A 60 -3.78 -3.39 -14.35
CA GLY A 60 -3.75 -1.93 -14.30
C GLY A 60 -4.35 -1.37 -13.01
N ALA A 61 -4.11 -2.03 -11.87
CA ALA A 61 -4.59 -1.55 -10.58
C ALA A 61 -4.02 -0.16 -10.27
N LYS A 62 -4.90 0.76 -9.87
CA LYS A 62 -4.55 2.13 -9.49
C LYS A 62 -3.79 2.20 -8.17
N TYR A 63 -4.12 1.31 -7.23
CA TYR A 63 -3.44 1.19 -5.95
C TYR A 63 -3.20 -0.28 -5.58
N LEU A 64 -2.06 -0.51 -4.93
CA LEU A 64 -1.83 -1.70 -4.11
C LEU A 64 -2.25 -1.36 -2.67
N VAL A 65 -3.17 -2.13 -2.08
CA VAL A 65 -3.66 -1.91 -0.72
C VAL A 65 -3.24 -3.08 0.15
N ALA A 66 -2.43 -2.82 1.17
CA ALA A 66 -1.96 -3.83 2.10
C ALA A 66 -2.55 -3.61 3.50
N PHE A 67 -3.41 -4.53 3.95
CA PHE A 67 -3.81 -4.57 5.35
C PHE A 67 -2.67 -5.16 6.20
N THR A 68 -2.31 -4.47 7.28
CA THR A 68 -1.17 -4.88 8.11
C THR A 68 -1.27 -4.42 9.55
N GLN A 69 -0.87 -5.27 10.51
CA GLN A 69 -0.79 -4.92 11.93
C GLN A 69 0.63 -4.59 12.37
N SER A 70 1.65 -5.25 11.81
CA SER A 70 3.08 -5.03 12.15
C SER A 70 3.88 -4.34 11.04
N GLY A 71 3.24 -4.12 9.88
CA GLY A 71 3.86 -3.59 8.67
C GLY A 71 4.62 -4.62 7.82
N ASP A 72 4.64 -5.91 8.20
CA ASP A 72 5.39 -6.93 7.46
C ASP A 72 4.91 -7.09 6.01
N SER A 73 3.60 -7.14 5.79
CA SER A 73 2.99 -7.20 4.44
C SER A 73 3.42 -6.01 3.56
N ALA A 74 3.29 -4.80 4.08
CA ALA A 74 3.65 -3.58 3.36
C ALA A 74 5.17 -3.54 3.03
N ARG A 75 6.04 -3.92 3.97
CA ARG A 75 7.49 -3.98 3.72
C ARG A 75 7.91 -5.09 2.75
N ARG A 76 7.16 -6.19 2.68
CA ARG A 76 7.37 -7.25 1.69
C ARG A 76 6.97 -6.80 0.29
N MET A 77 5.93 -5.99 0.16
CA MET A 77 5.55 -5.41 -1.13
C MET A 77 6.49 -4.25 -1.51
N SER A 78 6.88 -3.40 -0.55
CA SER A 78 7.77 -2.24 -0.78
C SER A 78 9.08 -2.62 -1.47
N ARG A 79 9.72 -3.71 -1.04
CA ARG A 79 10.99 -4.20 -1.63
C ARG A 79 10.88 -4.67 -3.08
N LEU A 80 9.66 -4.89 -3.59
CA LEU A 80 9.41 -5.27 -4.98
C LEU A 80 9.44 -4.06 -5.91
N ARG A 81 9.49 -2.84 -5.36
CA ARG A 81 9.65 -1.58 -6.12
C ARG A 81 8.61 -1.40 -7.23
N SER A 82 7.37 -1.77 -6.92
CA SER A 82 6.23 -1.58 -7.81
C SER A 82 6.08 -0.09 -8.18
N PRO A 83 5.82 0.25 -9.45
CA PRO A 83 5.45 1.60 -9.86
C PRO A 83 4.01 1.97 -9.40
N ILE A 84 3.18 0.99 -9.09
CA ILE A 84 1.82 1.24 -8.56
C ILE A 84 1.94 1.77 -7.13
N PRO A 85 1.34 2.94 -6.81
CA PRO A 85 1.33 3.49 -5.46
C PRO A 85 0.72 2.52 -4.45
N MET A 86 1.31 2.44 -3.25
CA MET A 86 0.89 1.51 -2.21
C MET A 86 0.31 2.22 -1.00
N LEU A 87 -0.88 1.77 -0.58
CA LEU A 87 -1.54 2.19 0.64
C LEU A 87 -1.42 1.06 1.67
N ALA A 88 -0.90 1.37 2.86
CA ALA A 88 -0.82 0.41 3.96
C ALA A 88 -1.84 0.75 5.04
N MET A 89 -2.92 -0.03 5.11
CA MET A 89 -3.99 0.16 6.08
C MET A 89 -3.67 -0.57 7.38
N THR A 90 -3.60 0.17 8.48
CA THR A 90 -3.19 -0.37 9.78
C THR A 90 -3.99 0.24 10.93
N PRO A 91 -4.37 -0.54 11.96
CA PRO A 91 -4.97 -0.01 13.18
C PRO A 91 -3.95 0.50 14.20
N ASP A 92 -2.67 0.20 14.00
CA ASP A 92 -1.61 0.48 14.98
C ASP A 92 -0.84 1.76 14.61
N VAL A 93 -0.90 2.76 15.49
CA VAL A 93 -0.21 4.05 15.32
C VAL A 93 1.32 3.86 15.26
N GLY A 94 1.85 2.90 16.02
CA GLY A 94 3.29 2.60 15.98
C GLY A 94 3.73 2.10 14.59
N THR A 95 2.93 1.22 14.00
CA THR A 95 3.14 0.68 12.65
C THR A 95 2.94 1.75 11.59
N TYR A 96 1.89 2.58 11.70
CA TYR A 96 1.68 3.74 10.82
C TYR A 96 2.94 4.62 10.75
N ASN A 97 3.47 5.04 11.91
CA ASN A 97 4.65 5.90 11.98
C ASN A 97 5.91 5.23 11.39
N ARG A 98 6.12 3.94 11.65
CA ARG A 98 7.28 3.19 11.11
C ARG A 98 7.20 2.99 9.61
N LEU A 99 5.98 2.85 9.06
CA LEU A 99 5.79 2.66 7.64
C LEU A 99 6.03 3.93 6.82
N ALA A 100 5.97 5.12 7.42
CA ALA A 100 6.37 6.37 6.77
C ALA A 100 7.86 6.37 6.30
N LEU A 101 8.69 5.49 6.86
CA LEU A 101 10.09 5.28 6.44
C LEU A 101 10.26 4.13 5.43
N SER A 102 9.18 3.45 5.06
CA SER A 102 9.21 2.36 4.08
C SER A 102 8.97 2.91 2.68
N TRP A 103 9.89 2.62 1.76
CA TRP A 103 9.84 3.13 0.38
C TRP A 103 8.49 2.83 -0.30
N GLY A 104 7.92 3.83 -0.97
CA GLY A 104 6.69 3.69 -1.76
C GLY A 104 5.43 3.35 -0.97
N VAL A 105 5.46 3.42 0.37
CA VAL A 105 4.31 3.12 1.23
C VAL A 105 3.72 4.42 1.78
N GLU A 106 2.44 4.64 1.50
CA GLU A 106 1.62 5.62 2.20
C GLU A 106 0.78 4.90 3.28
N PRO A 107 1.09 5.05 4.57
CA PRO A 107 0.31 4.42 5.62
C PRO A 107 -1.03 5.16 5.84
N MET A 108 -2.08 4.42 6.21
CA MET A 108 -3.40 4.94 6.56
C MET A 108 -3.88 4.27 7.86
N LEU A 109 -4.35 5.08 8.81
CA LEU A 109 -4.96 4.54 10.03
C LEU A 109 -6.39 4.07 9.76
N THR A 110 -6.68 2.81 10.07
CA THR A 110 -7.99 2.19 9.83
C THR A 110 -8.42 1.37 11.04
N ALA A 111 -9.73 1.33 11.33
CA ALA A 111 -10.24 0.49 12.41
C ALA A 111 -10.03 -1.01 12.13
N VAL A 112 -9.94 -1.82 13.19
CA VAL A 112 -9.96 -3.28 13.09
C VAL A 112 -11.36 -3.72 12.64
N VAL A 113 -11.41 -4.65 11.69
CA VAL A 113 -12.63 -5.28 11.19
C VAL A 113 -12.54 -6.79 11.35
N ASN A 114 -13.69 -7.45 11.41
CA ASN A 114 -13.79 -8.88 11.70
C ASN A 114 -13.90 -9.72 10.42
N HIS A 115 -14.36 -9.11 9.33
CA HIS A 115 -14.60 -9.82 8.08
C HIS A 115 -13.84 -9.19 6.91
N THR A 116 -13.46 -10.03 5.94
CA THR A 116 -12.77 -9.57 4.73
C THR A 116 -13.65 -8.65 3.89
N ASP A 117 -14.97 -8.80 3.93
CA ASP A 117 -15.90 -7.92 3.22
C ASP A 117 -15.94 -6.52 3.83
N GLU A 118 -15.80 -6.41 5.16
CA GLU A 118 -15.65 -5.14 5.86
C GLU A 118 -14.33 -4.44 5.50
N MET A 119 -13.24 -5.20 5.28
CA MET A 119 -11.99 -4.64 4.76
C MET A 119 -12.19 -4.01 3.38
N VAL A 120 -12.91 -4.68 2.49
CA VAL A 120 -13.19 -4.15 1.15
C VAL A 120 -14.09 -2.91 1.23
N MET A 121 -15.10 -2.91 2.11
CA MET A 121 -15.92 -1.73 2.38
C MET A 121 -15.07 -0.55 2.86
N GLN A 122 -14.12 -0.79 3.78
CA GLN A 122 -13.19 0.25 4.24
C GLN A 122 -12.36 0.82 3.08
N VAL A 123 -11.90 -0.02 2.16
CA VAL A 123 -11.15 0.44 0.97
C VAL A 123 -12.02 1.34 0.10
N ASP A 124 -13.22 0.91 -0.25
CA ASP A 124 -14.13 1.73 -1.06
C ASP A 124 -14.41 3.07 -0.39
N THR A 125 -14.90 3.06 0.85
CA THR A 125 -15.28 4.27 1.58
C THR A 125 -14.11 5.25 1.66
N LEU A 126 -12.94 4.80 2.13
CA LEU A 126 -11.81 5.69 2.35
C LEU A 126 -11.27 6.29 1.04
N LEU A 127 -11.17 5.49 -0.02
CA LEU A 127 -10.59 5.96 -1.27
C LEU A 127 -11.56 6.87 -2.06
N ILE A 128 -12.86 6.58 -1.99
CA ILE A 128 -13.90 7.42 -2.62
C ILE A 128 -13.99 8.76 -1.88
N GLU A 129 -14.11 8.74 -0.55
CA GLU A 129 -14.23 9.98 0.25
C GLU A 129 -13.00 10.88 0.14
N SER A 130 -11.80 10.29 0.08
CA SER A 130 -10.55 11.03 -0.13
C SER A 130 -10.30 11.44 -1.59
N LYS A 131 -11.21 11.12 -2.52
CA LYS A 131 -11.14 11.44 -3.95
C LYS A 131 -9.87 10.93 -4.64
N ARG A 132 -9.33 9.79 -4.16
CA ARG A 132 -8.14 9.14 -4.73
C ARG A 132 -8.48 8.23 -5.89
N VAL A 133 -9.70 7.73 -5.92
CA VAL A 133 -10.22 6.80 -6.93
C VAL A 133 -11.53 7.33 -7.52
N ASN A 134 -11.82 6.87 -8.72
CA ASN A 134 -13.15 6.96 -9.32
C ASN A 134 -13.86 5.60 -9.15
N ILE A 135 -15.19 5.60 -9.27
CA ILE A 135 -15.93 4.36 -9.46
C ILE A 135 -15.38 3.61 -10.68
N ASP A 136 -15.41 2.28 -10.62
CA ASP A 136 -14.84 1.35 -11.61
C ASP A 136 -13.30 1.27 -11.66
N ASP A 137 -12.55 2.14 -10.96
CA ASP A 137 -11.10 1.95 -10.81
C ASP A 137 -10.81 0.58 -10.18
N LEU A 138 -9.74 -0.08 -10.63
CA LEU A 138 -9.30 -1.34 -10.03
C LEU A 138 -8.25 -1.07 -8.95
N VAL A 139 -8.36 -1.77 -7.84
CA VAL A 139 -7.33 -1.82 -6.79
C VAL A 139 -7.01 -3.27 -6.46
N LEU A 140 -5.78 -3.50 -6.01
CA LEU A 140 -5.38 -4.83 -5.55
C LEU A 140 -5.19 -4.83 -4.04
N ILE A 141 -6.01 -5.60 -3.35
CA ILE A 141 -6.01 -5.73 -1.90
C ILE A 141 -5.23 -6.98 -1.50
N VAL A 142 -4.38 -6.86 -0.47
CA VAL A 142 -3.66 -7.96 0.14
C VAL A 142 -3.89 -7.95 1.64
N ALA A 143 -4.30 -9.10 2.19
CA ALA A 143 -4.67 -9.22 3.60
C ALA A 143 -4.44 -10.62 4.15
N GLY A 144 -4.54 -10.74 5.48
CA GLY A 144 -4.76 -12.02 6.15
C GLY A 144 -6.26 -12.29 6.24
N SER A 145 -6.69 -13.48 5.84
CA SER A 145 -8.06 -13.97 5.98
C SER A 145 -8.07 -15.26 6.83
N PRO A 146 -8.80 -15.30 7.95
CA PRO A 146 -9.59 -14.21 8.53
C PRO A 146 -8.72 -13.05 9.08
N PRO A 147 -9.30 -11.84 9.23
CA PRO A 147 -8.63 -10.71 9.88
C PRO A 147 -8.16 -11.01 11.32
N GLY A 148 -7.20 -10.22 11.79
CA GLY A 148 -6.82 -10.18 13.22
C GLY A 148 -5.66 -11.08 13.65
N ILE A 149 -5.11 -11.90 12.75
CA ILE A 149 -3.94 -12.75 13.04
C ILE A 149 -2.67 -12.12 12.43
N PRO A 150 -1.73 -11.58 13.23
CA PRO A 150 -0.47 -11.04 12.73
C PRO A 150 0.32 -12.08 11.90
N GLY A 151 0.97 -11.64 10.81
CA GLY A 151 1.82 -12.51 9.98
C GLY A 151 1.08 -13.55 9.13
N SER A 152 -0.25 -13.53 9.12
CA SER A 152 -1.09 -14.53 8.47
C SER A 152 -1.39 -14.27 6.98
N ILE A 153 -0.79 -13.26 6.36
CA ILE A 153 -1.03 -12.87 4.96
C ILE A 153 -1.07 -14.09 4.03
N ASN A 154 -2.25 -14.29 3.43
CA ASN A 154 -2.62 -15.49 2.69
C ASN A 154 -3.64 -15.23 1.57
N ALA A 155 -4.13 -14.00 1.42
CA ALA A 155 -5.16 -13.65 0.44
C ALA A 155 -4.79 -12.39 -0.34
N MET A 156 -5.15 -12.39 -1.62
CA MET A 156 -5.15 -11.21 -2.48
C MET A 156 -6.49 -11.12 -3.21
N ARG A 157 -6.94 -9.91 -3.53
CA ARG A 157 -8.21 -9.65 -4.23
C ARG A 157 -8.02 -8.50 -5.20
N VAL A 158 -8.36 -8.73 -6.47
CA VAL A 158 -8.63 -7.63 -7.41
C VAL A 158 -10.03 -7.12 -7.10
N HIS A 159 -10.14 -5.84 -6.80
CA HIS A 159 -11.39 -5.21 -6.40
C HIS A 159 -11.69 -4.02 -7.30
N LYS A 160 -12.94 -3.90 -7.70
CA LYS A 160 -13.45 -2.77 -8.45
C LYS A 160 -14.10 -1.78 -7.49
N ILE A 161 -13.61 -0.55 -7.50
CA ILE A 161 -14.09 0.49 -6.61
C ILE A 161 -15.58 0.76 -6.85
N GLY A 162 -16.34 0.77 -5.76
CA GLY A 162 -17.79 1.01 -5.75
C GLY A 162 -18.62 -0.27 -5.64
N ASP A 163 -18.05 -1.46 -5.87
CA ASP A 163 -18.79 -2.71 -5.74
C ASP A 163 -19.26 -2.97 -4.30
N ALA A 164 -18.48 -2.58 -3.29
CA ALA A 164 -18.85 -2.79 -1.89
C ALA A 164 -19.88 -1.76 -1.44
N VAL A 165 -19.58 -0.46 -1.59
CA VAL A 165 -20.52 0.61 -1.21
C VAL A 165 -21.83 0.54 -2.02
N GLY A 166 -21.77 0.11 -3.27
CA GLY A 166 -22.94 -0.11 -4.13
C GLY A 166 -23.72 -1.40 -3.86
N GLY A 167 -23.26 -2.25 -2.95
CA GLY A 167 -23.97 -3.49 -2.59
C GLY A 167 -24.00 -4.53 -3.73
N ALA A 168 -22.97 -4.61 -4.57
CA ALA A 168 -22.95 -5.48 -5.74
C ALA A 168 -23.10 -6.97 -5.37
N ALA A 169 -22.57 -7.38 -4.22
CA ALA A 169 -22.70 -8.74 -3.68
C ALA A 169 -23.61 -8.78 -2.43
N PRO A 170 -24.27 -9.91 -2.14
CA PRO A 170 -25.08 -10.07 -0.93
C PRO A 170 -24.33 -9.77 0.37
N ALA A 171 -23.02 -10.08 0.41
CA ALA A 171 -22.17 -9.82 1.57
C ALA A 171 -22.04 -8.32 1.94
N TYR A 172 -22.32 -7.42 1.00
CA TYR A 172 -22.20 -5.97 1.17
C TYR A 172 -23.51 -5.26 1.54
N ARG A 173 -24.64 -5.97 1.51
CA ARG A 173 -25.98 -5.37 1.73
C ARG A 173 -26.43 -5.43 3.19
N LYS A 174 -25.50 -5.60 4.13
CA LYS A 174 -25.81 -5.70 5.56
C LYS A 174 -25.90 -4.32 6.20
#